data_AF-A0A520HRV5-F1
#
_entry.id   AF-A0A520HRV5-F1
#
_cell.length_a   1.000
_cell.length_b   1.000
_cell.length_c   1.000
_cell.angle_alpha   90.00
_cell.angle_beta   90.00
_cell.angle_gamma   90.00
#
_symmetry.space_group_name_H-M   'P 1'
#
loop_
_entity.id
_entity.type
_entity.pdbx_description
1 polymer ?
#
loop_
_entity_poly.entity_id
_entity_poly.type
_entity_poly.pdbx_seq_one_letter_code
_entity_poly.pdbx_strand_id
1 'polypeptide(L)'
;RVLQKTAEPGAYENQFDIRGFGNPLIVIDGVPRGGGDLSRMDPNEIENISVLKDAAAAIYGVRAANGVILITTKKGKKDGKYDVNYSVNQGWQQFLGMPEGVGAVDYMLLTNEKTKRSFANNFPANQESTYSYGDIQPWLEGTYPSADWIGAAFNTVSPQVQHNMNVDGGTEKANYFFNLGYMKQDGLFKSGDLNYDRYNFRSNVNVDITKRIRAQVLTSGHLDQKNQPFQDLWTIFKYAWNQVPTNQIYANNNPLYPNKMPDDANPVVITDASQVGYKKRQQKNFQGQLSLEYDIPGIDGLKAKGMYNYGYNADDNTDHKRMYSLYTYNAEQEIYTPNLVGAPAYINRSFANSVSSLSQLSLNYAKTFNEAHNVSALLLLEESHFKADNFYAQRNVSIPIDYLFGGEDTQQLGSMNVNGLREEATRSYIGRLNYDFKGKYLAEFSFRRDGSNKFKPGAEQWG
;
A
#
# COMPACT_ATOMS: atom_id res chain seq x y z
N ARG A 1 16.54 -8.67 0.15
CA ARG A 1 15.81 -8.52 1.43
C ARG A 1 14.39 -8.07 1.13
N VAL A 2 13.40 -8.63 1.84
CA VAL A 2 12.03 -8.12 1.86
C VAL A 2 11.75 -7.69 3.29
N LEU A 3 11.31 -6.46 3.49
CA LEU A 3 10.98 -5.91 4.80
C LEU A 3 9.57 -5.34 4.75
N GLN A 4 8.66 -5.89 5.55
CA GLN A 4 7.36 -5.29 5.80
C GLN A 4 7.50 -4.35 7.01
N LYS A 5 7.26 -3.06 6.80
CA LYS A 5 7.45 -2.02 7.84
C LYS A 5 6.25 -1.87 8.78
N THR A 6 5.08 -2.31 8.35
CA THR A 6 3.83 -2.12 9.07
C THR A 6 2.90 -3.30 8.84
N ALA A 7 2.12 -3.63 9.88
CA ALA A 7 1.04 -4.60 9.83
C ALA A 7 -0.34 -3.91 9.71
N GLU A 8 -0.36 -2.60 9.50
CA GLU A 8 -1.59 -1.84 9.35
C GLU A 8 -2.40 -2.32 8.13
N PRO A 9 -3.71 -2.57 8.28
CA PRO A 9 -4.56 -2.97 7.16
C PRO A 9 -4.46 -2.01 5.98
N GLY A 10 -4.27 -2.57 4.78
CA GLY A 10 -4.15 -1.78 3.55
C GLY A 10 -2.86 -0.96 3.40
N ALA A 11 -1.90 -1.07 4.33
CA ALA A 11 -0.63 -0.39 4.22
C ALA A 11 0.38 -1.24 3.42
N TYR A 12 0.66 -0.82 2.19
CA TYR A 12 1.57 -1.51 1.26
C TYR A 12 2.98 -0.93 1.29
N GLU A 13 3.59 -0.84 2.48
CA GLU A 13 4.94 -0.29 2.67
C GLU A 13 6.04 -1.37 2.67
N ASN A 14 5.90 -2.35 1.78
CA ASN A 14 6.91 -3.39 1.62
C ASN A 14 8.14 -2.81 0.92
N GLN A 15 9.30 -2.96 1.55
CA GLN A 15 10.58 -2.61 0.94
C GLN A 15 11.21 -3.86 0.35
N PHE A 16 11.38 -3.84 -0.97
CA PHE A 16 12.12 -4.84 -1.71
C PHE A 16 13.53 -4.33 -1.97
N ASP A 17 14.52 -5.17 -1.73
CA ASP A 17 15.91 -4.82 -1.95
C ASP A 17 16.66 -6.01 -2.53
N ILE A 18 17.42 -5.76 -3.60
CA ILE A 18 18.34 -6.73 -4.18
C ILE A 18 19.76 -6.25 -3.85
N ARG A 19 20.51 -7.05 -3.07
CA ARG A 19 21.92 -6.83 -2.73
C ARG A 19 22.26 -5.53 -1.97
N GLY A 20 21.29 -4.87 -1.36
CA GLY A 20 21.48 -3.60 -0.64
C GLY A 20 21.41 -2.36 -1.51
N PHE A 21 21.04 -2.48 -2.80
CA PHE A 21 21.03 -1.37 -3.75
C PHE A 21 19.72 -0.56 -3.76
N GLY A 22 18.78 -0.86 -2.85
CA GLY A 22 17.48 -0.20 -2.81
C GLY A 22 16.42 -0.87 -3.70
N ASN A 23 15.36 -0.13 -4.03
CA ASN A 23 14.17 -0.68 -4.68
C ASN A 23 14.49 -1.16 -6.11
N PRO A 24 14.22 -2.46 -6.43
CA PRO A 24 14.38 -2.98 -7.78
C PRO A 24 13.26 -2.52 -8.71
N LEU A 25 13.48 -2.64 -10.01
CA LEU A 25 12.44 -2.47 -11.00
C LEU A 25 11.49 -3.66 -10.96
N ILE A 26 10.19 -3.41 -10.87
CA ILE A 26 9.18 -4.47 -11.01
C ILE A 26 8.67 -4.44 -12.44
N VAL A 27 8.59 -5.60 -13.08
CA VAL A 27 8.07 -5.76 -14.44
C VAL A 27 6.99 -6.83 -14.40
N ILE A 28 5.77 -6.46 -14.78
CA ILE A 28 4.63 -7.40 -14.88
C ILE A 28 4.28 -7.52 -16.35
N ASP A 29 4.37 -8.74 -16.90
CA ASP A 29 4.06 -9.06 -18.30
C ASP A 29 4.77 -8.16 -19.33
N GLY A 30 6.02 -7.77 -19.00
CA GLY A 30 6.88 -6.94 -19.86
C GLY A 30 6.72 -5.43 -19.67
N VAL A 31 5.80 -4.99 -18.80
CA VAL A 31 5.56 -3.57 -18.51
C VAL A 31 6.17 -3.20 -17.15
N PRO A 32 7.02 -2.17 -17.06
CA PRO A 32 7.51 -1.65 -15.79
C PRO A 32 6.37 -1.14 -14.88
N ARG A 33 6.43 -1.48 -13.60
CA ARG A 33 5.42 -1.20 -12.58
C ARG A 33 6.02 -0.58 -11.32
N GLY A 34 5.17 0.05 -10.53
CA GLY A 34 5.57 0.60 -9.24
C GLY A 34 5.69 -0.47 -8.14
N GLY A 35 6.46 -0.17 -7.09
CA GLY A 35 6.59 -1.00 -5.87
C GLY A 35 5.26 -1.46 -5.26
N GLY A 36 4.26 -0.56 -5.31
CA GLY A 36 2.94 -0.79 -4.73
C GLY A 36 2.07 -1.79 -5.52
N ASP A 37 2.33 -2.00 -6.81
CA ASP A 37 1.52 -2.88 -7.67
C ASP A 37 1.73 -4.34 -7.29
N LEU A 38 3.00 -4.75 -7.07
CA LEU A 38 3.33 -6.11 -6.63
C LEU A 38 2.71 -6.43 -5.28
N SER A 39 2.76 -5.50 -4.33
CA SER A 39 2.22 -5.73 -3.00
C SER A 39 0.68 -5.87 -3.00
N ARG A 40 0.01 -5.32 -4.02
CA ARG A 40 -1.44 -5.39 -4.21
C ARG A 40 -1.91 -6.53 -5.12
N MET A 41 -0.97 -7.24 -5.75
CA MET A 41 -1.25 -8.33 -6.67
C MET A 41 -1.86 -9.53 -5.93
N ASP A 42 -2.82 -10.21 -6.55
CA ASP A 42 -3.33 -11.48 -5.99
C ASP A 42 -2.30 -12.59 -6.25
N PRO A 43 -1.80 -13.30 -5.23
CA PRO A 43 -0.86 -14.41 -5.45
C PRO A 43 -1.40 -15.49 -6.40
N ASN A 44 -2.73 -15.67 -6.46
CA ASN A 44 -3.36 -16.66 -7.33
C ASN A 44 -3.27 -16.33 -8.82
N GLU A 45 -2.95 -15.09 -9.19
CA GLU A 45 -2.80 -14.68 -10.60
C GLU A 45 -1.37 -14.83 -11.13
N ILE A 46 -0.41 -15.11 -10.25
CA ILE A 46 1.02 -15.22 -10.58
C ILE A 46 1.34 -16.64 -11.09
N GLU A 47 2.00 -16.71 -12.26
CA GLU A 47 2.55 -17.96 -12.81
C GLU A 47 3.98 -18.17 -12.33
N ASN A 48 4.83 -17.15 -12.49
CA ASN A 48 6.21 -17.20 -12.01
C ASN A 48 6.71 -15.83 -11.56
N ILE A 49 7.72 -15.87 -10.68
CA ILE A 49 8.52 -14.72 -10.28
C ILE A 49 9.98 -15.04 -10.56
N SER A 50 10.63 -14.20 -11.37
CA SER A 50 12.04 -14.28 -11.71
C SER A 50 12.78 -13.06 -11.19
N VAL A 51 13.92 -13.26 -10.53
CA VAL A 51 14.72 -12.17 -9.94
C VAL A 51 16.06 -12.04 -10.67
N LEU A 52 16.22 -10.94 -11.41
CA LEU A 52 17.44 -10.62 -12.15
C LEU A 52 18.37 -9.75 -11.30
N LYS A 53 19.53 -10.29 -10.94
CA LYS A 53 20.46 -9.69 -9.97
C LYS A 53 21.73 -9.09 -10.59
N ASP A 54 21.99 -9.36 -11.87
CA ASP A 54 23.26 -9.11 -12.56
C ASP A 54 23.03 -8.56 -13.98
N ALA A 55 24.02 -8.68 -14.88
CA ALA A 55 24.00 -8.19 -16.27
C ALA A 55 22.74 -8.57 -17.07
N ALA A 56 22.03 -9.65 -16.72
CA ALA A 56 20.74 -10.01 -17.31
C ALA A 56 19.65 -8.93 -17.14
N ALA A 57 19.78 -8.06 -16.12
CA ALA A 57 18.90 -6.92 -15.88
C ALA A 57 19.14 -5.74 -16.84
N ALA A 58 20.31 -5.65 -17.48
CA ALA A 58 20.74 -4.50 -18.28
C ALA A 58 19.81 -4.20 -19.47
N ILE A 59 19.05 -5.20 -19.92
CA ILE A 59 18.04 -5.10 -20.98
C ILE A 59 16.94 -4.09 -20.63
N TYR A 60 16.63 -3.96 -19.33
CA TYR A 60 15.63 -3.02 -18.81
C TYR A 60 16.21 -1.62 -18.53
N GLY A 61 17.47 -1.37 -18.91
CA GLY A 61 18.12 -0.07 -18.90
C GLY A 61 18.50 0.43 -17.52
N VAL A 62 18.74 1.74 -17.42
CA VAL A 62 19.21 2.40 -16.18
C VAL A 62 18.27 2.17 -14.99
N ARG A 63 16.96 1.98 -15.25
CA ARG A 63 15.95 1.67 -14.21
C ARG A 63 16.20 0.34 -13.51
N ALA A 64 16.98 -0.55 -14.11
CA ALA A 64 17.30 -1.87 -13.60
C ALA A 64 18.65 -1.94 -12.85
N ALA A 65 19.29 -0.80 -12.58
CA ALA A 65 20.54 -0.73 -11.84
C ALA A 65 20.48 -1.43 -10.47
N ASN A 66 19.30 -1.40 -9.84
CA ASN A 66 19.03 -2.04 -8.54
C ASN A 66 18.47 -3.46 -8.68
N GLY A 67 18.56 -4.07 -9.88
CA GLY A 67 17.98 -5.37 -10.22
C GLY A 67 16.51 -5.29 -10.66
N VAL A 68 15.98 -6.43 -11.12
CA VAL A 68 14.62 -6.55 -11.66
C VAL A 68 13.88 -7.73 -11.02
N ILE A 69 12.63 -7.52 -10.65
CA ILE A 69 11.67 -8.57 -10.31
C ILE A 69 10.69 -8.68 -11.48
N LEU A 70 10.82 -9.75 -12.26
CA LEU A 70 9.97 -10.07 -13.39
C LEU A 70 8.85 -11.01 -12.94
N ILE A 71 7.62 -10.61 -13.18
CA ILE A 71 6.42 -11.38 -12.86
C ILE A 71 5.72 -11.74 -14.16
N THR A 72 5.42 -13.02 -14.31
CA THR A 72 4.57 -13.52 -15.39
C THR A 72 3.25 -13.95 -14.82
N THR A 73 2.14 -13.51 -15.43
CA THR A 73 0.80 -13.90 -14.99
C THR A 73 0.26 -15.12 -15.70
N LYS A 74 -0.64 -15.84 -15.01
CA LYS A 74 -1.23 -17.09 -15.51
C LYS A 74 -1.93 -16.89 -16.85
N LYS A 75 -1.85 -17.93 -17.68
CA LYS A 75 -2.51 -18.00 -19.00
C LYS A 75 -3.37 -19.25 -19.05
N GLY A 76 -4.40 -19.22 -19.88
CA GLY A 76 -5.25 -20.38 -20.11
C GLY A 76 -4.48 -21.52 -20.77
N LYS A 77 -4.87 -22.75 -20.43
CA LYS A 77 -4.39 -23.96 -21.09
C LYS A 77 -5.07 -24.14 -22.44
N LYS A 78 -4.36 -24.73 -23.41
CA LYS A 78 -4.88 -25.08 -24.75
C LYS A 78 -5.27 -26.56 -24.84
N ASP A 79 -5.91 -27.09 -23.80
CA ASP A 79 -6.27 -28.51 -23.71
C ASP A 79 -7.76 -28.78 -23.97
N GLY A 80 -8.52 -27.77 -24.38
CA GLY A 80 -9.95 -27.88 -24.70
C GLY A 80 -10.86 -27.94 -23.48
N LYS A 81 -10.31 -27.79 -22.27
CA LYS A 81 -11.06 -27.83 -21.01
C LYS A 81 -11.18 -26.44 -20.43
N TYR A 82 -12.20 -26.25 -19.60
CA TYR A 82 -12.30 -25.11 -18.72
C TYR A 82 -12.09 -25.61 -17.28
N ASP A 83 -11.29 -24.88 -16.52
CA ASP A 83 -11.08 -25.07 -15.10
C ASP A 83 -11.68 -23.86 -14.37
N VAL A 84 -12.46 -24.13 -13.34
CA VAL A 84 -13.03 -23.11 -12.46
C VAL A 84 -12.59 -23.45 -11.04
N ASN A 85 -11.78 -22.59 -10.46
CA ASN A 85 -11.32 -22.72 -9.09
C ASN A 85 -11.88 -21.57 -8.26
N TYR A 86 -12.60 -21.89 -7.19
CA TYR A 86 -13.02 -20.94 -6.19
C TYR A 86 -12.39 -21.28 -4.85
N SER A 87 -11.75 -20.31 -4.23
CA SER A 87 -11.08 -20.47 -2.94
C SER A 87 -11.49 -19.38 -1.98
N VAL A 88 -11.59 -19.76 -0.71
CA VAL A 88 -11.84 -18.86 0.42
C VAL A 88 -10.75 -19.09 1.45
N ASN A 89 -10.11 -18.01 1.88
CA ASN A 89 -9.12 -18.03 2.95
C ASN A 89 -9.61 -17.13 4.08
N GLN A 90 -9.77 -17.70 5.27
CA GLN A 90 -10.11 -16.97 6.49
C GLN A 90 -8.89 -17.00 7.42
N GLY A 91 -8.50 -15.82 7.91
CA GLY A 91 -7.42 -15.65 8.87
C GLY A 91 -7.84 -14.82 10.07
N TRP A 92 -7.06 -14.94 11.15
CA TRP A 92 -7.16 -14.12 12.34
C TRP A 92 -5.80 -13.49 12.62
N GLN A 93 -5.80 -12.19 12.87
CA GLN A 93 -4.61 -11.37 13.11
C GLN A 93 -4.57 -10.94 14.57
N GLN A 94 -3.38 -10.95 15.17
CA GLN A 94 -3.13 -10.46 16.53
C GLN A 94 -1.82 -9.68 16.57
N PHE A 95 -1.62 -8.84 17.59
CA PHE A 95 -0.32 -8.20 17.79
C PHE A 95 0.77 -9.25 18.07
N LEU A 96 1.95 -9.06 17.47
CA LEU A 96 3.13 -9.91 17.76
C LEU A 96 3.65 -9.68 19.19
N GLY A 97 3.51 -8.45 19.68
CA GLY A 97 3.88 -8.04 21.02
C GLY A 97 3.43 -6.60 21.22
N MET A 98 2.58 -6.39 22.22
CA MET A 98 2.17 -5.07 22.66
C MET A 98 2.84 -4.82 24.02
N PRO A 99 3.53 -3.69 24.24
CA PRO A 99 4.11 -3.40 25.55
C PRO A 99 3.03 -3.47 26.64
N GLU A 100 3.29 -4.28 27.66
CA GLU A 100 2.42 -4.35 28.84
C GLU A 100 2.77 -3.20 29.79
N GLY A 101 1.78 -2.34 30.06
CA GLY A 101 1.90 -1.31 31.07
C GLY A 101 1.79 -1.90 32.47
N VAL A 102 2.25 -1.15 33.47
CA VAL A 102 2.03 -1.48 34.88
C VAL A 102 0.62 -1.10 35.32
N GLY A 103 0.10 -1.75 36.37
CA GLY A 103 -1.14 -1.34 37.02
C GLY A 103 -1.00 -0.03 37.79
N ALA A 104 -2.13 0.54 38.24
CA ALA A 104 -2.17 1.79 39.00
C ALA A 104 -1.31 1.76 40.28
N VAL A 105 -1.37 0.67 41.04
CA VAL A 105 -0.59 0.50 42.28
C VAL A 105 0.91 0.50 41.98
N ASP A 106 1.34 -0.32 41.02
CA ASP A 106 2.75 -0.40 40.62
C ASP A 106 3.25 0.94 40.06
N TYR A 107 2.42 1.65 39.29
CA TYR A 107 2.74 3.00 38.82
C TYR A 107 3.00 3.97 39.98
N MET A 108 2.15 3.95 41.01
CA MET A 108 2.32 4.80 42.20
C MET A 108 3.59 4.43 42.97
N LEU A 109 3.86 3.14 43.16
CA LEU A 109 5.06 2.64 43.83
C LEU A 109 6.34 3.00 43.07
N LEU A 110 6.36 2.79 41.75
CA LEU A 110 7.48 3.17 40.88
C LEU A 110 7.69 4.69 40.86
N THR A 111 6.61 5.49 40.92
CA THR A 111 6.72 6.95 41.02
C THR A 111 7.35 7.35 42.35
N ASN A 112 6.94 6.74 43.46
CA ASN A 112 7.57 6.96 44.77
C ASN A 112 9.05 6.57 44.77
N GLU A 113 9.38 5.43 44.16
CA GLU A 113 10.75 4.96 44.03
C GLU A 113 11.61 5.92 43.19
N LYS A 114 11.07 6.42 42.07
CA LYS A 114 11.70 7.47 41.24
C LYS A 114 11.96 8.73 42.06
N THR A 115 10.98 9.20 42.82
CA THR A 115 11.11 10.41 43.67
C THR A 115 12.19 10.19 44.75
N LYS A 116 12.20 9.04 45.42
CA LYS A 116 13.23 8.69 46.42
C LYS A 116 14.64 8.55 45.84
N ARG A 117 14.76 8.19 44.56
CA ARG A 117 16.05 8.07 43.85
C ARG A 117 16.40 9.31 43.03
N SER A 118 15.64 10.39 43.18
CA SER A 118 15.94 11.65 42.51
C SER A 118 17.24 12.25 43.06
N PHE A 119 18.24 12.40 42.19
CA PHE A 119 19.49 13.07 42.51
C PHE A 119 19.35 14.56 42.21
N ALA A 120 18.92 15.35 43.20
CA ALA A 120 18.97 16.80 43.09
C ALA A 120 20.44 17.26 43.10
N ASN A 121 20.92 17.85 42.00
CA ASN A 121 22.29 18.34 41.87
C ASN A 121 23.39 17.29 42.17
N ASN A 122 23.21 16.03 41.75
CA ASN A 122 24.11 14.90 42.06
C ASN A 122 24.22 14.50 43.55
N PHE A 123 23.31 14.95 44.41
CA PHE A 123 23.25 14.52 45.82
C PHE A 123 21.98 13.70 46.10
N PRO A 124 22.04 12.65 46.94
CA PRO A 124 20.85 11.99 47.44
C PRO A 124 19.98 12.99 48.22
N ALA A 125 18.76 13.25 47.76
CA ALA A 125 17.78 14.04 48.48
C ALA A 125 16.77 13.09 49.13
N ASN A 126 16.59 13.16 50.45
CA ASN A 126 15.52 12.44 51.13
C ASN A 126 14.19 13.15 50.84
N GLN A 127 13.56 12.81 49.72
CA GLN A 127 12.28 13.39 49.31
C GLN A 127 11.13 12.57 49.85
N GLU A 128 10.06 13.25 50.26
CA GLU A 128 8.80 12.58 50.59
C GLU A 128 8.23 11.87 49.36
N SER A 129 7.51 10.79 49.61
CA SER A 129 6.87 10.02 48.55
C SER A 129 5.75 10.84 47.91
N THR A 130 5.63 10.78 46.58
CA THR A 130 4.58 11.50 45.84
C THR A 130 3.18 10.99 46.20
N TYR A 131 3.05 9.69 46.45
CA TYR A 131 1.83 9.02 46.85
C TYR A 131 2.00 8.42 48.25
N SER A 132 1.10 8.74 49.17
CA SER A 132 1.02 8.12 50.49
C SER A 132 0.32 6.76 50.43
N TYR A 133 0.35 5.99 51.53
CA TYR A 133 -0.43 4.75 51.62
C TYR A 133 -1.94 5.01 51.45
N GLY A 134 -2.45 6.14 51.98
CA GLY A 134 -3.86 6.52 51.83
C GLY A 134 -4.27 6.80 50.39
N ASP A 135 -3.34 7.25 49.54
CA ASP A 135 -3.59 7.46 48.11
C ASP A 135 -3.61 6.13 47.33
N ILE A 136 -2.81 5.16 47.76
CA ILE A 136 -2.69 3.84 47.13
C ILE A 136 -3.81 2.90 47.58
N GLN A 137 -4.26 3.01 48.84
CA GLN A 137 -5.24 2.13 49.47
C GLN A 137 -6.53 1.93 48.66
N PRO A 138 -7.18 2.98 48.10
CA PRO A 138 -8.37 2.80 47.27
C PRO A 138 -8.16 1.91 46.03
N TRP A 139 -6.95 1.86 45.48
CA TRP A 139 -6.61 1.03 44.32
C TRP A 139 -6.28 -0.41 44.72
N LEU A 140 -5.66 -0.59 45.90
CA LEU A 140 -5.44 -1.92 46.49
C LEU A 140 -6.75 -2.62 46.86
N GLU A 141 -7.72 -1.85 47.39
CA GLU A 141 -9.03 -2.34 47.81
C GLU A 141 -10.01 -2.50 46.64
N GLY A 142 -9.64 -2.06 45.44
CA GLY A 142 -10.47 -2.13 44.24
C GLY A 142 -11.58 -1.08 44.16
N THR A 143 -11.56 -0.06 45.03
CA THR A 143 -12.47 1.09 44.98
C THR A 143 -12.26 1.89 43.68
N TYR A 144 -11.01 2.04 43.23
CA TYR A 144 -10.68 2.58 41.92
C TYR A 144 -10.06 1.50 41.03
N PRO A 145 -10.65 1.22 39.85
CA PRO A 145 -10.08 0.26 38.92
C PRO A 145 -8.88 0.86 38.19
N SER A 146 -7.80 0.08 38.04
CA SER A 146 -6.70 0.41 37.14
C SER A 146 -7.21 0.46 35.70
N ALA A 147 -6.87 1.52 34.97
CA ALA A 147 -7.31 1.68 33.59
C ALA A 147 -6.47 0.78 32.65
N ASP A 148 -7.11 -0.20 32.02
CA ASP A 148 -6.54 -0.98 30.92
C ASP A 148 -6.82 -0.28 29.58
N TRP A 149 -5.99 0.69 29.24
CA TRP A 149 -6.13 1.47 28.02
C TRP A 149 -5.97 0.65 26.74
N ILE A 150 -5.13 -0.38 26.77
CA ILE A 150 -4.89 -1.25 25.61
C ILE A 150 -6.09 -2.16 25.41
N GLY A 151 -6.51 -2.87 26.45
CA GLY A 151 -7.71 -3.70 26.38
C GLY A 151 -8.98 -2.90 26.13
N ALA A 152 -9.04 -1.60 26.48
CA ALA A 152 -10.18 -0.75 26.18
C ALA A 152 -10.23 -0.26 24.73
N ALA A 153 -9.09 0.02 24.10
CA ALA A 153 -9.03 0.55 22.73
C ALA A 153 -8.88 -0.54 21.65
N PHE A 154 -8.30 -1.69 22.00
CA PHE A 154 -7.94 -2.72 21.03
C PHE A 154 -8.58 -4.09 21.30
N ASN A 155 -8.98 -4.77 20.23
CA ASN A 155 -9.29 -6.19 20.21
C ASN A 155 -8.00 -7.01 20.29
N THR A 156 -8.09 -8.22 20.84
CA THR A 156 -6.97 -9.16 20.88
C THR A 156 -6.74 -9.84 19.53
N VAL A 157 -7.81 -10.08 18.79
CA VAL A 157 -7.80 -10.69 17.46
C VAL A 157 -8.70 -9.92 16.48
N SER A 158 -8.34 -9.90 15.21
CA SER A 158 -9.13 -9.29 14.14
C SER A 158 -9.20 -10.20 12.91
N PRO A 159 -10.37 -10.37 12.28
CA PRO A 159 -10.51 -11.26 11.14
C PRO A 159 -9.97 -10.65 9.84
N GLN A 160 -9.54 -11.51 8.94
CA GLN A 160 -9.32 -11.19 7.53
C GLN A 160 -9.89 -12.31 6.66
N VAL A 161 -10.46 -11.97 5.51
CA VAL A 161 -11.02 -12.93 4.57
C VAL A 161 -10.63 -12.57 3.15
N GLN A 162 -10.31 -13.58 2.35
CA GLN A 162 -10.04 -13.44 0.93
C GLN A 162 -10.87 -14.46 0.16
N HIS A 163 -11.57 -13.97 -0.86
CA HIS A 163 -12.26 -14.77 -1.86
C HIS A 163 -11.52 -14.63 -3.18
N ASN A 164 -11.29 -15.74 -3.87
CA ASN A 164 -10.63 -15.72 -5.16
C ASN A 164 -11.28 -16.73 -6.09
N MET A 165 -11.69 -16.25 -7.27
CA MET A 165 -12.26 -17.06 -8.34
C MET A 165 -11.34 -16.96 -9.56
N ASN A 166 -10.88 -18.12 -10.04
CA ASN A 166 -10.13 -18.25 -11.27
C ASN A 166 -10.94 -19.07 -12.27
N VAL A 167 -10.93 -18.62 -13.52
CA VAL A 167 -11.48 -19.35 -14.65
C VAL A 167 -10.42 -19.35 -15.74
N ASP A 168 -9.94 -20.53 -16.11
CA ASP A 168 -8.99 -20.67 -17.19
C ASP A 168 -9.40 -21.77 -18.16
N GLY A 169 -9.01 -21.60 -19.41
CA GLY A 169 -9.33 -22.58 -20.44
C GLY A 169 -8.91 -22.09 -21.82
N GLY A 170 -9.19 -22.92 -22.81
CA GLY A 170 -8.82 -22.58 -24.17
C GLY A 170 -9.02 -23.71 -25.16
N THR A 171 -9.12 -23.32 -26.42
CA THR A 171 -9.05 -24.17 -27.60
C THR A 171 -7.65 -24.10 -28.21
N GLU A 172 -7.42 -24.81 -29.31
CA GLU A 172 -6.17 -24.71 -30.08
C GLU A 172 -5.89 -23.27 -30.55
N LYS A 173 -6.94 -22.50 -30.87
CA LYS A 173 -6.84 -21.15 -31.46
C LYS A 173 -6.90 -20.02 -30.44
N ALA A 174 -7.42 -20.25 -29.24
CA ALA A 174 -7.57 -19.18 -28.26
C ALA A 174 -7.49 -19.75 -26.85
N ASN A 175 -6.79 -19.07 -25.96
CA ASN A 175 -6.80 -19.37 -24.53
C ASN A 175 -7.07 -18.12 -23.72
N TYR A 176 -7.65 -18.31 -22.55
CA TYR A 176 -8.06 -17.23 -21.67
C TYR A 176 -7.84 -17.61 -20.21
N PHE A 177 -7.58 -16.59 -19.40
CA PHE A 177 -7.52 -16.66 -17.95
C PHE A 177 -8.25 -15.45 -17.40
N PHE A 178 -9.18 -15.68 -16.48
CA PHE A 178 -9.93 -14.66 -15.76
C PHE A 178 -9.73 -14.88 -14.26
N ASN A 179 -9.43 -13.82 -13.54
CA ASN A 179 -9.37 -13.81 -12.09
C ASN A 179 -10.23 -12.69 -11.53
N LEU A 180 -10.98 -12.99 -10.48
CA LEU A 180 -11.68 -12.03 -9.64
C LEU A 180 -11.32 -12.32 -8.18
N GLY A 181 -10.89 -11.30 -7.46
CA GLY A 181 -10.54 -11.40 -6.06
C GLY A 181 -11.20 -10.31 -5.22
N TYR A 182 -11.59 -10.69 -4.01
CA TYR A 182 -12.02 -9.79 -2.96
C TYR A 182 -11.23 -10.08 -1.69
N MET A 183 -10.74 -9.05 -1.02
CA MET A 183 -10.05 -9.15 0.25
C MET A 183 -10.64 -8.13 1.21
N LYS A 184 -10.96 -8.57 2.42
CA LYS A 184 -11.29 -7.72 3.55
C LYS A 184 -10.36 -8.00 4.71
N GLN A 185 -9.82 -6.96 5.30
CA GLN A 185 -8.96 -7.04 6.46
C GLN A 185 -9.43 -6.02 7.51
N ASP A 186 -9.86 -6.52 8.66
CA ASP A 186 -10.20 -5.66 9.79
C ASP A 186 -8.95 -5.39 10.64
N GLY A 187 -8.92 -4.20 11.26
CA GLY A 187 -7.89 -3.79 12.19
C GLY A 187 -8.21 -4.21 13.62
N LEU A 188 -7.27 -3.96 14.53
CA LEU A 188 -7.40 -4.33 15.93
C LEU A 188 -8.12 -3.29 16.79
N PHE A 189 -8.66 -2.20 16.23
CA PHE A 189 -9.45 -1.26 17.03
C PHE A 189 -10.80 -1.86 17.44
N LYS A 190 -11.20 -1.67 18.70
CA LYS A 190 -12.52 -2.13 19.18
C LYS A 190 -13.69 -1.45 18.49
N SER A 191 -13.49 -0.22 18.02
CA SER A 191 -14.48 0.52 17.23
C SER A 191 -14.81 -0.13 15.88
N GLY A 192 -13.90 -0.94 15.33
CA GLY A 192 -14.02 -1.48 13.96
C GLY A 192 -13.70 -0.48 12.84
N ASP A 193 -13.28 0.73 13.19
CA ASP A 193 -13.10 1.84 12.22
C ASP A 193 -11.78 1.82 11.46
N LEU A 194 -10.88 0.87 11.77
CA LEU A 194 -9.71 0.58 10.96
C LEU A 194 -9.98 -0.68 10.14
N ASN A 195 -10.18 -0.54 8.83
CA ASN A 195 -10.44 -1.68 7.95
C ASN A 195 -10.00 -1.37 6.51
N TYR A 196 -9.80 -2.44 5.74
CA TYR A 196 -9.34 -2.38 4.36
C TYR A 196 -10.11 -3.37 3.48
N ASP A 197 -10.62 -2.88 2.36
CA ASP A 197 -11.29 -3.67 1.34
C ASP A 197 -10.54 -3.51 0.00
N ARG A 198 -10.38 -4.62 -0.72
CA ARG A 198 -9.78 -4.64 -2.06
C ARG A 198 -10.54 -5.56 -2.98
N TYR A 199 -10.91 -5.04 -4.14
CA TYR A 199 -11.36 -5.79 -5.29
C TYR A 199 -10.27 -5.77 -6.34
N ASN A 200 -9.99 -6.92 -6.94
CA ASN A 200 -9.10 -6.99 -8.09
C ASN A 200 -9.74 -7.84 -9.19
N PHE A 201 -9.31 -7.55 -10.42
CA PHE A 201 -9.66 -8.38 -11.56
C PHE A 201 -8.46 -8.49 -12.48
N ARG A 202 -8.38 -9.63 -13.18
CA ARG A 202 -7.47 -9.84 -14.29
C ARG A 202 -8.14 -10.65 -15.39
N SER A 203 -7.81 -10.31 -16.62
CA SER A 203 -8.22 -11.00 -17.83
C SER A 203 -7.06 -11.03 -18.80
N ASN A 204 -6.60 -12.23 -19.12
CA ASN A 204 -5.54 -12.50 -20.07
C ASN A 204 -6.11 -13.35 -21.20
N VAL A 205 -6.14 -12.81 -22.42
CA VAL A 205 -6.70 -13.49 -23.59
C VAL A 205 -5.64 -13.55 -24.69
N ASN A 206 -5.34 -14.74 -25.20
CA ASN A 206 -4.49 -14.91 -26.38
C ASN A 206 -5.27 -15.59 -27.49
N VAL A 207 -5.11 -15.09 -28.72
CA VAL A 207 -5.85 -15.56 -29.89
C VAL A 207 -4.89 -15.70 -31.08
N ASP A 208 -4.86 -16.87 -31.68
CA ASP A 208 -4.24 -17.12 -32.98
C ASP A 208 -5.25 -16.72 -34.07
N ILE A 209 -5.21 -15.46 -34.49
CA ILE A 209 -6.13 -14.89 -35.49
C ILE A 209 -5.95 -15.60 -36.83
N THR A 210 -4.70 -15.82 -37.22
CA THR A 210 -4.33 -16.65 -38.38
C THR A 210 -3.13 -17.52 -38.03
N LYS A 211 -2.67 -18.38 -38.95
CA LYS A 211 -1.42 -19.14 -38.77
C LYS A 211 -0.18 -18.28 -38.58
N ARG A 212 -0.25 -16.97 -38.87
CA ARG A 212 0.88 -16.03 -38.77
C ARG A 212 0.61 -14.81 -37.91
N ILE A 213 -0.63 -14.57 -37.48
CA ILE A 213 -1.00 -13.40 -36.69
C ILE A 213 -1.55 -13.87 -35.36
N ARG A 214 -0.92 -13.43 -34.27
CA ARG A 214 -1.27 -13.76 -32.90
C ARG A 214 -1.51 -12.48 -32.13
N ALA A 215 -2.64 -12.41 -31.43
CA ALA A 215 -3.01 -11.28 -30.60
C ALA A 215 -3.05 -11.67 -29.13
N GLN A 216 -2.64 -10.76 -28.27
CA GLN A 216 -2.72 -10.89 -26.82
C GLN A 216 -3.33 -9.62 -26.25
N VAL A 217 -4.36 -9.79 -25.41
CA VAL A 217 -4.99 -8.72 -24.65
C VAL A 217 -4.85 -9.07 -23.18
N LEU A 218 -4.12 -8.24 -22.43
CA LEU A 218 -4.00 -8.34 -20.99
C LEU A 218 -4.70 -7.14 -20.38
N THR A 219 -5.56 -7.39 -19.41
CA THR A 219 -6.29 -6.35 -18.69
C THR A 219 -6.30 -6.71 -17.22
N SER A 220 -6.04 -5.73 -16.37
CA SER A 220 -6.10 -5.91 -14.94
C SER A 220 -6.47 -4.61 -14.27
N GLY A 221 -6.96 -4.69 -13.05
CA GLY A 221 -7.19 -3.51 -12.24
C GLY A 221 -7.49 -3.89 -10.81
N HIS A 222 -7.41 -2.89 -9.95
CA HIS A 222 -7.87 -3.01 -8.58
C HIS A 222 -8.55 -1.74 -8.14
N LEU A 223 -9.52 -1.92 -7.24
CA LEU A 223 -10.15 -0.87 -6.46
C LEU A 223 -9.91 -1.23 -5.01
N ASP A 224 -9.26 -0.35 -4.27
CA ASP A 224 -9.13 -0.53 -2.84
C ASP A 224 -9.59 0.68 -2.04
N GLN A 225 -9.95 0.41 -0.80
CA GLN A 225 -10.38 1.41 0.16
C GLN A 225 -9.84 1.05 1.54
N LYS A 226 -9.11 1.99 2.14
CA LYS A 226 -8.74 1.94 3.55
C LYS A 226 -9.57 2.97 4.31
N ASN A 227 -10.20 2.54 5.39
CA ASN A 227 -10.88 3.39 6.35
C ASN A 227 -10.09 3.39 7.65
N GLN A 228 -9.95 4.55 8.26
CA GLN A 228 -9.36 4.72 9.59
C GLN A 228 -10.00 5.94 10.28
N PRO A 229 -9.92 6.03 11.62
CA PRO A 229 -10.21 7.26 12.35
C PRO A 229 -9.36 8.42 11.84
N PHE A 230 -9.80 9.65 12.10
CA PHE A 230 -9.06 10.84 11.68
C PHE A 230 -7.62 10.87 12.24
N GLN A 231 -7.43 10.32 13.45
CA GLN A 231 -6.11 10.21 14.06
C GLN A 231 -5.29 9.09 13.41
N ASP A 232 -4.02 9.40 13.13
CA ASP A 232 -3.11 8.44 12.53
C ASP A 232 -2.75 7.33 13.52
N LEU A 233 -2.51 6.13 13.00
CA LEU A 233 -2.26 4.93 13.80
C LEU A 233 -1.12 5.11 14.81
N TRP A 234 -0.02 5.76 14.41
CA TRP A 234 1.11 6.08 15.31
C TRP A 234 0.68 6.93 16.50
N THR A 235 -0.17 7.94 16.25
CA THR A 235 -0.70 8.81 17.30
C THR A 235 -1.56 8.03 18.28
N ILE A 236 -2.41 7.13 17.76
CA ILE A 236 -3.25 6.25 18.57
C ILE A 236 -2.39 5.36 19.47
N PHE A 237 -1.38 4.67 18.91
CA PHE A 237 -0.46 3.84 19.70
C PHE A 237 0.31 4.65 20.74
N LYS A 238 0.85 5.81 20.35
CA LYS A 238 1.56 6.70 21.27
C LYS A 238 0.69 7.05 22.47
N TYR A 239 -0.56 7.44 22.26
CA TYR A 239 -1.44 7.80 23.37
C TYR A 239 -1.84 6.58 24.18
N ALA A 240 -2.24 5.48 23.53
CA ALA A 240 -2.60 4.25 24.24
C ALA A 240 -1.46 3.69 25.12
N TRP A 241 -0.20 3.77 24.67
CA TRP A 241 0.96 3.30 25.44
C TRP A 241 1.39 4.23 26.57
N ASN A 242 1.24 5.54 26.39
CA ASN A 242 1.71 6.51 27.38
C ASN A 242 0.62 6.92 28.38
N GLN A 243 -0.61 6.42 28.23
CA GLN A 243 -1.65 6.71 29.20
C GLN A 243 -1.32 6.12 30.57
N VAL A 244 -1.59 6.90 31.60
CA VAL A 244 -1.30 6.53 32.98
C VAL A 244 -2.44 5.63 33.50
N PRO A 245 -2.14 4.50 34.16
CA PRO A 245 -3.16 3.57 34.66
C PRO A 245 -4.03 4.14 35.79
N THR A 246 -3.62 5.26 36.41
CA THR A 246 -4.40 5.99 37.42
C THR A 246 -5.44 6.95 36.82
N ASN A 247 -5.36 7.25 35.52
CA ASN A 247 -6.35 8.07 34.85
C ASN A 247 -7.54 7.18 34.46
N GLN A 248 -8.73 7.49 34.95
CA GLN A 248 -9.92 6.75 34.56
C GLN A 248 -10.28 6.99 33.10
N ILE A 249 -10.72 5.94 32.39
CA ILE A 249 -11.12 6.01 30.98
C ILE A 249 -12.34 6.92 30.79
N TYR A 250 -13.27 6.84 31.72
CA TYR A 250 -14.51 7.60 31.74
C TYR A 250 -14.60 8.44 33.00
N ALA A 251 -15.12 9.65 32.87
CA ALA A 251 -15.31 10.55 33.99
C ALA A 251 -16.32 9.90 34.96
N ASN A 252 -15.92 9.72 36.23
CA ASN A 252 -16.71 9.00 37.23
C ASN A 252 -17.21 7.62 36.76
N ASN A 253 -16.43 6.91 35.96
CA ASN A 253 -16.76 5.58 35.40
C ASN A 253 -18.07 5.53 34.59
N ASN A 254 -18.55 6.66 34.07
CA ASN A 254 -19.76 6.71 33.25
C ASN A 254 -19.40 6.64 31.75
N PRO A 255 -19.74 5.56 31.02
CA PRO A 255 -19.36 5.37 29.62
C PRO A 255 -19.82 6.47 28.66
N LEU A 256 -20.83 7.26 29.03
CA LEU A 256 -21.32 8.38 28.23
C LEU A 256 -20.37 9.59 28.23
N TYR A 257 -19.44 9.64 29.18
CA TYR A 257 -18.56 10.79 29.41
C TYR A 257 -17.09 10.35 29.39
N PRO A 258 -16.47 10.20 28.20
CA PRO A 258 -15.05 9.92 28.09
C PRO A 258 -14.23 10.98 28.84
N ASN A 259 -13.29 10.52 29.66
CA ASN A 259 -12.56 11.43 30.54
C ASN A 259 -11.59 12.30 29.75
N LYS A 260 -11.41 13.54 30.20
CA LYS A 260 -10.39 14.45 29.69
C LYS A 260 -9.01 13.99 30.15
N MET A 261 -8.14 13.71 29.18
CA MET A 261 -6.73 13.40 29.44
C MET A 261 -5.88 14.68 29.42
N PRO A 262 -4.72 14.73 30.11
CA PRO A 262 -3.83 15.89 30.07
C PRO A 262 -3.37 16.32 28.68
N ASP A 263 -3.36 15.39 27.73
CA ASP A 263 -2.98 15.58 26.33
C ASP A 263 -4.18 15.67 25.38
N ASP A 264 -5.39 15.77 25.93
CA ASP A 264 -6.67 15.79 25.23
C ASP A 264 -6.90 14.57 24.31
N ALA A 265 -6.24 13.44 24.58
CA ALA A 265 -6.29 12.25 23.75
C ALA A 265 -6.71 11.01 24.54
N ASN A 266 -8.01 10.74 24.59
CA ASN A 266 -8.57 9.51 25.14
C ASN A 266 -8.50 8.37 24.08
N PRO A 267 -7.70 7.29 24.26
CA PRO A 267 -7.53 6.20 23.30
C PRO A 267 -8.83 5.56 22.79
N VAL A 268 -9.84 5.44 23.66
CA VAL A 268 -11.14 4.86 23.28
C VAL A 268 -11.91 5.77 22.33
N VAL A 269 -11.76 7.09 22.48
CA VAL A 269 -12.43 8.08 21.63
C VAL A 269 -11.69 8.25 20.31
N ILE A 270 -10.36 8.37 20.34
CA ILE A 270 -9.57 8.63 19.13
C ILE A 270 -9.49 7.44 18.17
N THR A 271 -9.88 6.25 18.62
CA THR A 271 -10.05 5.07 17.79
C THR A 271 -11.43 4.99 17.14
N ASP A 272 -12.40 5.82 17.55
CA ASP A 272 -13.77 5.83 17.06
C ASP A 272 -13.99 6.97 16.05
N ALA A 273 -14.18 6.59 14.79
CA ALA A 273 -14.35 7.53 13.69
C ALA A 273 -15.67 8.30 13.74
N SER A 274 -16.68 7.78 14.44
CA SER A 274 -17.95 8.50 14.64
C SER A 274 -17.74 9.74 15.50
N GLN A 275 -16.79 9.68 16.44
CA GLN A 275 -16.43 10.75 17.37
C GLN A 275 -15.45 11.75 16.74
N VAL A 276 -14.28 11.27 16.29
CA VAL A 276 -13.19 12.15 15.84
C VAL A 276 -13.21 12.46 14.35
N GLY A 277 -14.10 11.80 13.60
CA GLY A 277 -14.12 11.80 12.15
C GLY A 277 -13.20 10.72 11.57
N TYR A 278 -13.04 10.70 10.24
CA TYR A 278 -12.40 9.62 9.51
C TYR A 278 -11.40 10.12 8.46
N LYS A 279 -10.49 9.23 8.09
CA LYS A 279 -9.70 9.31 6.85
C LYS A 279 -10.10 8.13 5.98
N LYS A 280 -10.53 8.43 4.77
CA LYS A 280 -10.86 7.48 3.72
C LYS A 280 -9.80 7.59 2.63
N ARG A 281 -9.13 6.48 2.32
CA ARG A 281 -8.16 6.40 1.23
C ARG A 281 -8.69 5.44 0.19
N GLN A 282 -8.82 5.88 -1.05
CA GLN A 282 -9.27 5.01 -2.14
C GLN A 282 -8.27 5.03 -3.28
N GLN A 283 -7.83 3.87 -3.73
CA GLN A 283 -6.97 3.74 -4.89
C GLN A 283 -7.67 2.97 -6.00
N LYS A 284 -7.65 3.55 -7.19
CA LYS A 284 -8.19 2.98 -8.43
C LYS A 284 -7.04 2.75 -9.38
N ASN A 285 -6.89 1.52 -9.85
CA ASN A 285 -5.88 1.16 -10.85
C ASN A 285 -6.54 0.41 -12.00
N PHE A 286 -6.15 0.77 -13.21
CA PHE A 286 -6.52 0.06 -14.41
C PHE A 286 -5.30 -0.09 -15.32
N GLN A 287 -5.18 -1.25 -15.94
CA GLN A 287 -4.12 -1.59 -16.87
C GLN A 287 -4.71 -2.33 -18.05
N GLY A 288 -4.38 -1.87 -19.25
CA GLY A 288 -4.71 -2.53 -20.50
C GLY A 288 -3.47 -2.67 -21.37
N GLN A 289 -3.27 -3.84 -21.96
CA GLN A 289 -2.17 -4.13 -22.86
C GLN A 289 -2.69 -4.88 -24.07
N LEU A 290 -2.32 -4.41 -25.26
CA LEU A 290 -2.55 -5.08 -26.52
C LEU A 290 -1.20 -5.42 -27.14
N SER A 291 -1.01 -6.67 -27.55
CA SER A 291 0.14 -7.10 -28.35
C SER A 291 -0.32 -7.81 -29.61
N LEU A 292 0.35 -7.52 -30.72
CA LEU A 292 0.17 -8.20 -32.00
C LEU A 292 1.52 -8.74 -32.45
N GLU A 293 1.58 -10.03 -32.73
CA GLU A 293 2.75 -10.71 -33.26
C GLU A 293 2.45 -11.25 -34.66
N TYR A 294 3.37 -11.00 -35.59
CA TYR A 294 3.27 -11.38 -36.99
C TYR A 294 4.52 -12.16 -37.44
N ASP A 295 4.32 -13.38 -37.92
CA ASP A 295 5.36 -14.21 -38.52
C ASP A 295 5.61 -13.74 -39.97
N ILE A 296 6.82 -13.26 -40.26
CA ILE A 296 7.13 -12.62 -41.54
C ILE A 296 7.28 -13.69 -42.65
N PRO A 297 6.50 -13.61 -43.75
CA PRO A 297 6.65 -14.52 -44.89
C PRO A 297 8.05 -14.48 -45.49
N GLY A 298 8.54 -15.64 -45.91
CA GLY A 298 9.77 -15.75 -46.71
C GLY A 298 11.07 -15.70 -45.90
N ILE A 299 11.01 -15.47 -44.58
CA ILE A 299 12.17 -15.51 -43.69
C ILE A 299 11.84 -16.36 -42.47
N ASP A 300 12.25 -17.63 -42.50
CA ASP A 300 12.01 -18.55 -41.40
C ASP A 300 12.65 -18.05 -40.10
N GLY A 301 11.85 -18.00 -39.04
CA GLY A 301 12.29 -17.56 -37.71
C GLY A 301 12.18 -16.07 -37.45
N LEU A 302 11.78 -15.24 -38.44
CA LEU A 302 11.61 -13.80 -38.27
C LEU A 302 10.18 -13.43 -37.88
N LYS A 303 10.03 -12.65 -36.81
CA LYS A 303 8.75 -12.19 -36.26
C LYS A 303 8.79 -10.70 -35.96
N ALA A 304 7.72 -9.99 -36.33
CA ALA A 304 7.47 -8.63 -35.88
C ALA A 304 6.47 -8.65 -34.73
N LYS A 305 6.70 -7.85 -33.68
CA LYS A 305 5.74 -7.70 -32.58
C LYS A 305 5.57 -6.24 -32.20
N GLY A 306 4.33 -5.77 -32.23
CA GLY A 306 3.92 -4.49 -31.67
C GLY A 306 3.19 -4.70 -30.34
N MET A 307 3.47 -3.87 -29.35
CA MET A 307 2.77 -3.85 -28.06
C MET A 307 2.47 -2.41 -27.64
N TYR A 308 1.26 -2.19 -27.13
CA TYR A 308 0.87 -0.95 -26.49
C TYR A 308 0.24 -1.26 -25.13
N ASN A 309 0.75 -0.61 -24.09
CA ASN A 309 0.19 -0.65 -22.76
C ASN A 309 -0.31 0.75 -22.35
N TYR A 310 -1.46 0.77 -21.70
CA TYR A 310 -2.07 1.92 -21.07
C TYR A 310 -2.36 1.61 -19.61
N GLY A 311 -1.94 2.52 -18.73
CA GLY A 311 -2.15 2.43 -17.30
C GLY A 311 -2.75 3.71 -16.76
N TYR A 312 -3.69 3.55 -15.83
CA TYR A 312 -4.34 4.64 -15.13
C TYR A 312 -4.35 4.34 -13.63
N ASN A 313 -3.91 5.31 -12.84
CA ASN A 313 -4.01 5.28 -11.38
C ASN A 313 -4.74 6.53 -10.91
N ALA A 314 -5.57 6.39 -9.88
CA ALA A 314 -6.16 7.52 -9.19
C ALA A 314 -6.31 7.26 -7.70
N ASP A 315 -5.90 8.23 -6.90
CA ASP A 315 -6.17 8.33 -5.46
C ASP A 315 -7.34 9.29 -5.25
N ASP A 316 -8.38 8.85 -4.55
CA ASP A 316 -9.58 9.64 -4.24
C ASP A 316 -9.79 9.61 -2.72
N ASN A 317 -9.21 10.59 -2.05
CA ASN A 317 -9.05 10.61 -0.61
C ASN A 317 -9.99 11.64 0.03
N THR A 318 -10.48 11.30 1.22
CA THR A 318 -11.30 12.19 2.04
C THR A 318 -10.76 12.19 3.47
N ASP A 319 -10.55 13.37 4.04
CA ASP A 319 -10.27 13.58 5.46
C ASP A 319 -11.43 14.38 6.03
N HIS A 320 -12.14 13.81 6.99
CA HIS A 320 -13.19 14.49 7.72
C HIS A 320 -12.77 14.54 9.18
N LYS A 321 -12.42 15.73 9.67
CA LYS A 321 -12.11 15.96 11.08
C LYS A 321 -13.36 16.45 11.79
N ARG A 322 -13.73 15.82 12.91
CA ARG A 322 -14.83 16.27 13.76
C ARG A 322 -14.30 16.87 15.06
N MET A 323 -15.07 17.80 15.61
CA MET A 323 -14.90 18.23 17.00
C MET A 323 -15.62 17.22 17.90
N TYR A 324 -15.02 16.90 19.04
CA TYR A 324 -15.59 15.97 20.02
C TYR A 324 -15.35 16.50 21.44
N SER A 325 -16.11 16.00 22.40
CA SER A 325 -16.00 16.43 23.79
C SER A 325 -15.40 15.34 24.66
N LEU A 326 -14.43 15.72 25.50
CA LEU A 326 -14.00 14.96 26.66
C LEU A 326 -14.52 15.66 27.92
N TYR A 327 -14.57 14.96 29.05
CA TYR A 327 -15.29 15.45 30.22
C TYR A 327 -14.43 15.43 31.48
N THR A 328 -14.61 16.44 32.32
CA THR A 328 -14.12 16.44 33.70
C THR A 328 -15.32 16.39 34.64
N TYR A 329 -15.28 15.52 35.63
CA TYR A 329 -16.35 15.36 36.61
C TYR A 329 -16.04 16.13 37.90
N ASN A 330 -17.00 16.93 38.37
CA ASN A 330 -16.98 17.54 39.70
C ASN A 330 -17.89 16.74 40.64
N ALA A 331 -17.31 16.08 41.63
CA ALA A 331 -18.04 15.22 42.58
C ALA A 331 -18.93 15.98 43.56
N GLU A 332 -18.60 17.23 43.91
CA GLU A 332 -19.39 18.03 44.86
C GLU A 332 -20.68 18.56 44.24
N GLN A 333 -20.64 18.85 42.94
CA GLN A 333 -21.76 19.40 42.20
C GLN A 333 -22.48 18.35 41.33
N GLU A 334 -21.91 17.15 41.20
CA GLU A 334 -22.36 16.08 40.31
C GLU A 334 -22.46 16.53 38.83
N ILE A 335 -21.55 17.42 38.40
CA ILE A 335 -21.55 18.02 37.06
C ILE A 335 -20.43 17.45 36.18
N TYR A 336 -20.77 17.14 34.94
CA TYR A 336 -19.81 16.83 33.86
C TYR A 336 -19.56 18.06 33.00
N THR A 337 -18.34 18.59 33.03
CA THR A 337 -17.95 19.76 32.24
C THR A 337 -17.31 19.31 30.93
N PRO A 338 -17.89 19.65 29.76
CA PRO A 338 -17.30 19.29 28.48
C PRO A 338 -16.07 20.15 28.16
N ASN A 339 -15.06 19.52 27.58
CA ASN A 339 -13.88 20.11 27.00
C ASN A 339 -13.86 19.77 25.51
N LEU A 340 -14.01 20.78 24.66
CA LEU A 340 -14.08 20.61 23.22
C LEU A 340 -12.68 20.41 22.63
N VAL A 341 -12.50 19.30 21.92
CA VAL A 341 -11.26 18.90 21.27
C VAL A 341 -11.46 18.82 19.75
N GLY A 342 -10.41 19.04 18.97
CA GLY A 342 -10.43 18.82 17.52
C GLY A 342 -10.95 20.00 16.70
N ALA A 343 -11.22 21.16 17.32
CA ALA A 343 -11.57 22.38 16.59
C ALA A 343 -10.41 22.93 15.73
N PRO A 344 -10.70 23.55 14.57
CA PRO A 344 -11.95 23.48 13.84
C PRO A 344 -12.17 22.11 13.19
N ALA A 345 -13.42 21.71 13.00
CA ALA A 345 -13.80 20.59 12.14
C ALA A 345 -13.72 21.01 10.67
N TYR A 346 -13.33 20.08 9.82
CA TYR A 346 -13.19 20.33 8.39
C TYR A 346 -13.39 19.04 7.58
N ILE A 347 -13.73 19.22 6.31
CA ILE A 347 -13.64 18.19 5.29
C ILE A 347 -12.63 18.62 4.23
N ASN A 348 -11.68 17.74 3.94
CA ASN A 348 -10.69 17.88 2.89
C ASN A 348 -10.83 16.72 1.91
N ARG A 349 -10.97 17.04 0.62
CA ARG A 349 -10.97 16.08 -0.49
C ARG A 349 -9.68 16.28 -1.27
N SER A 350 -8.98 15.21 -1.56
CA SER A 350 -7.86 15.25 -2.48
C SER A 350 -8.01 14.18 -3.55
N PHE A 351 -7.68 14.57 -4.77
CA PHE A 351 -7.66 13.69 -5.92
C PHE A 351 -6.32 13.81 -6.60
N ALA A 352 -5.65 12.69 -6.83
CA ALA A 352 -4.44 12.61 -7.62
C ALA A 352 -4.63 11.52 -8.66
N ASN A 353 -4.14 11.73 -9.88
CA ASN A 353 -4.15 10.69 -10.90
C ASN A 353 -2.82 10.64 -11.64
N SER A 354 -2.57 9.50 -12.27
CA SER A 354 -1.50 9.38 -13.24
C SER A 354 -1.92 8.47 -14.38
N VAL A 355 -1.38 8.79 -15.55
CA VAL A 355 -1.51 8.00 -16.78
C VAL A 355 -0.11 7.59 -17.18
N SER A 356 0.07 6.31 -17.51
CA SER A 356 1.29 5.78 -18.08
C SER A 356 0.99 5.08 -19.39
N SER A 357 1.83 5.24 -20.40
CA SER A 357 1.78 4.44 -21.62
C SER A 357 3.14 3.91 -21.99
N LEU A 358 3.18 2.68 -22.52
CA LEU A 358 4.39 2.05 -23.04
C LEU A 358 4.09 1.47 -24.41
N SER A 359 4.85 1.92 -25.41
CA SER A 359 4.79 1.42 -26.77
C SER A 359 6.07 0.66 -27.07
N GLN A 360 5.96 -0.53 -27.64
CA GLN A 360 7.09 -1.35 -28.06
C GLN A 360 6.87 -1.85 -29.48
N LEU A 361 7.91 -1.74 -30.31
CA LEU A 361 7.97 -2.36 -31.64
C LEU A 361 9.26 -3.18 -31.73
N SER A 362 9.12 -4.48 -31.98
CA SER A 362 10.26 -5.39 -32.03
C SER A 362 10.30 -6.23 -33.29
N LEU A 363 11.52 -6.54 -33.72
CA LEU A 363 11.86 -7.56 -34.71
C LEU A 363 12.69 -8.63 -34.01
N ASN A 364 12.21 -9.87 -34.07
CA ASN A 364 12.82 -11.03 -33.43
C ASN A 364 13.19 -12.04 -34.50
N TYR A 365 14.43 -12.50 -34.52
CA TYR A 365 14.89 -13.57 -35.38
C TYR A 365 15.41 -14.72 -34.53
N ALA A 366 14.97 -15.94 -34.78
CA ALA A 366 15.52 -17.13 -34.14
C ALA A 366 15.60 -18.28 -35.14
N LYS A 367 16.81 -18.80 -35.39
CA LYS A 367 17.03 -19.92 -36.30
C LYS A 367 18.17 -20.81 -35.84
N THR A 368 18.01 -22.11 -36.03
CA THR A 368 19.05 -23.12 -35.85
C THR A 368 19.64 -23.48 -37.21
N PHE A 369 20.97 -23.42 -37.31
CA PHE A 369 21.73 -23.79 -38.49
C PHE A 369 22.54 -25.06 -38.20
N ASN A 370 22.55 -25.99 -39.15
CA ASN A 370 23.28 -27.26 -39.09
C ASN A 370 23.07 -28.04 -37.78
N GLU A 371 21.88 -27.93 -37.17
CA GLU A 371 21.50 -28.58 -35.90
C GLU A 371 22.41 -28.25 -34.70
N ALA A 372 23.36 -27.33 -34.86
CA ALA A 372 24.42 -27.08 -33.90
C ALA A 372 24.58 -25.59 -33.54
N HIS A 373 24.18 -24.68 -34.43
CA HIS A 373 24.32 -23.23 -34.24
C HIS A 373 22.95 -22.61 -34.04
N ASN A 374 22.65 -22.18 -32.83
CA ASN A 374 21.42 -21.47 -32.51
C ASN A 374 21.72 -19.97 -32.48
N VAL A 375 21.08 -19.21 -33.38
CA VAL A 375 21.22 -17.75 -33.44
C VAL A 375 19.88 -17.12 -33.10
N SER A 376 19.86 -16.21 -32.13
CA SER A 376 18.71 -15.36 -31.86
C SER A 376 19.10 -13.90 -31.83
N ALA A 377 18.37 -13.04 -32.51
CA ALA A 377 18.57 -11.61 -32.52
C ALA A 377 17.26 -10.86 -32.22
N LEU A 378 17.34 -9.77 -31.48
CA LEU A 378 16.25 -8.87 -31.17
C LEU A 378 16.67 -7.44 -31.49
N LEU A 379 15.79 -6.70 -32.15
CA LEU A 379 15.81 -5.25 -32.22
C LEU A 379 14.49 -4.73 -31.66
N LEU A 380 14.54 -3.81 -30.71
CA LEU A 380 13.37 -3.26 -30.02
C LEU A 380 13.46 -1.73 -29.96
N LEU A 381 12.37 -1.08 -30.38
CA LEU A 381 12.08 0.32 -30.15
C LEU A 381 11.07 0.41 -29.01
N GLU A 382 11.36 1.24 -28.02
CA GLU A 382 10.51 1.42 -26.86
C GLU A 382 10.28 2.92 -26.61
N GLU A 383 9.04 3.29 -26.29
CA GLU A 383 8.69 4.65 -25.88
C GLU A 383 7.77 4.58 -24.66
N SER A 384 8.14 5.29 -23.59
CA SER A 384 7.34 5.38 -22.37
C SER A 384 6.98 6.82 -22.07
N HIS A 385 5.72 7.06 -21.68
CA HIS A 385 5.23 8.36 -21.24
C HIS A 385 4.49 8.19 -19.91
N PHE A 386 4.71 9.12 -18.99
CA PHE A 386 4.05 9.17 -17.69
C PHE A 386 3.64 10.60 -17.42
N LYS A 387 2.38 10.80 -17.03
CA LYS A 387 1.85 12.10 -16.62
C LYS A 387 1.07 11.95 -15.32
N ALA A 388 1.28 12.85 -14.37
CA ALA A 388 0.53 12.91 -13.12
C ALA A 388 -0.02 14.30 -12.87
N ASP A 389 -1.19 14.34 -12.25
CA ASP A 389 -1.90 15.55 -11.85
C ASP A 389 -2.53 15.37 -10.47
N ASN A 390 -2.78 16.46 -9.75
CA ASN A 390 -3.43 16.43 -8.44
C ASN A 390 -4.11 17.76 -8.09
N PHE A 391 -5.14 17.67 -7.26
CA PHE A 391 -5.71 18.81 -6.56
C PHE A 391 -6.23 18.40 -5.19
N TYR A 392 -6.44 19.39 -4.33
CA TYR A 392 -7.22 19.23 -3.12
C TYR A 392 -8.14 20.43 -2.91
N ALA A 393 -9.20 20.21 -2.15
CA ALA A 393 -10.10 21.24 -1.68
C ALA A 393 -10.51 20.96 -0.24
N GLN A 394 -10.59 22.00 0.58
CA GLN A 394 -10.97 21.91 1.98
C GLN A 394 -11.95 23.02 2.35
N ARG A 395 -12.92 22.68 3.20
CA ARG A 395 -13.77 23.65 3.90
C ARG A 395 -13.97 23.26 5.35
N ASN A 396 -14.07 24.26 6.22
CA ASN A 396 -14.52 24.05 7.59
C ASN A 396 -15.99 23.63 7.59
N VAL A 397 -16.38 22.82 8.58
CA VAL A 397 -17.75 22.35 8.74
C VAL A 397 -18.22 22.56 10.18
N SER A 398 -19.35 23.24 10.36
CA SER A 398 -20.00 23.40 11.67
C SER A 398 -21.08 22.35 11.95
N ILE A 399 -21.49 21.63 10.90
CA ILE A 399 -22.40 20.49 10.96
C ILE A 399 -21.72 19.28 10.30
N PRO A 400 -21.95 18.06 10.79
CA PRO A 400 -21.24 16.86 10.34
C PRO A 400 -21.75 16.38 8.98
N ILE A 401 -21.54 17.17 7.93
CA ILE A 401 -21.86 16.85 6.53
C ILE A 401 -20.60 16.34 5.83
N ASP A 402 -20.74 15.25 5.09
CA ASP A 402 -19.64 14.58 4.37
C ASP A 402 -19.35 15.17 2.98
N TYR A 403 -19.79 16.39 2.72
CA TYR A 403 -19.70 17.03 1.40
C TYR A 403 -19.15 18.45 1.52
N LEU A 404 -18.19 18.80 0.65
CA LEU A 404 -17.58 20.13 0.60
C LEU A 404 -18.61 21.26 0.48
N PHE A 405 -19.70 21.09 -0.28
CA PHE A 405 -20.70 22.14 -0.43
C PHE A 405 -21.41 22.47 0.90
N GLY A 406 -21.43 21.55 1.86
CA GLY A 406 -22.00 21.74 3.19
C GLY A 406 -21.07 22.44 4.18
N GLY A 407 -19.84 22.77 3.77
CA GLY A 407 -18.91 23.57 4.56
C GLY A 407 -19.19 25.07 4.51
N GLU A 408 -18.45 25.81 5.32
CA GLU A 408 -18.54 27.27 5.42
C GLU A 408 -17.66 27.97 4.36
N ASP A 409 -18.00 29.20 4.00
CA ASP A 409 -17.20 30.03 3.08
C ASP A 409 -15.87 30.46 3.74
N THR A 410 -15.86 30.57 5.06
CA THR A 410 -14.68 30.79 5.89
C THR A 410 -13.70 29.63 5.75
N GLN A 411 -12.43 29.93 5.43
CA GLN A 411 -11.37 28.93 5.20
C GLN A 411 -11.67 27.95 4.05
N GLN A 412 -12.28 28.44 2.96
CA GLN A 412 -12.34 27.71 1.69
C GLN A 412 -10.96 27.68 1.03
N LEU A 413 -10.37 26.49 0.94
CA LEU A 413 -9.06 26.26 0.34
C LEU A 413 -9.20 25.38 -0.91
N GLY A 414 -8.39 25.67 -1.93
CA GLY A 414 -8.24 24.84 -3.12
C GLY A 414 -6.88 25.08 -3.75
N SER A 415 -6.12 24.02 -3.98
CA SER A 415 -4.78 24.14 -4.57
C SER A 415 -4.30 22.82 -5.17
N MET A 416 -3.13 22.86 -5.78
CA MET A 416 -2.42 21.71 -6.32
C MET A 416 -1.06 21.61 -5.63
N ASN A 417 -0.59 20.40 -5.37
CA ASN A 417 0.77 20.19 -4.93
C ASN A 417 1.69 20.17 -6.17
N VAL A 418 2.63 21.12 -6.24
CA VAL A 418 3.60 21.23 -7.34
C VAL A 418 4.40 19.93 -7.50
N ASN A 419 4.69 19.23 -6.40
CA ASN A 419 5.43 17.96 -6.44
C ASN A 419 4.59 16.78 -6.93
N GLY A 420 3.26 16.94 -7.03
CA GLY A 420 2.37 15.93 -7.62
C GLY A 420 2.17 16.13 -9.13
N LEU A 421 2.65 17.24 -9.71
CA LEU A 421 2.68 17.46 -11.16
C LEU A 421 3.94 16.82 -11.73
N ARG A 422 3.80 15.89 -12.67
CA ARG A 422 4.94 15.18 -13.25
C ARG A 422 4.67 14.83 -14.70
N GLU A 423 5.66 15.02 -15.56
CA GLU A 423 5.64 14.55 -16.94
C GLU A 423 7.00 13.99 -17.33
N GLU A 424 7.03 12.72 -17.69
CA GLU A 424 8.24 12.00 -18.03
C GLU A 424 8.07 11.25 -19.34
N ALA A 425 9.07 11.34 -20.19
CA ALA A 425 9.10 10.66 -21.47
C ALA A 425 10.48 10.03 -21.67
N THR A 426 10.50 8.78 -22.09
CA THR A 426 11.73 8.09 -22.48
C THR A 426 11.56 7.37 -23.80
N ARG A 427 12.64 7.28 -24.57
CA ARG A 427 12.67 6.53 -25.82
C ARG A 427 13.95 5.72 -25.89
N SER A 428 13.86 4.47 -26.31
CA SER A 428 14.96 3.53 -26.19
C SER A 428 15.13 2.67 -27.44
N TYR A 429 16.38 2.45 -27.80
CA TYR A 429 16.79 1.50 -28.83
C TYR A 429 17.53 0.35 -28.15
N ILE A 430 17.03 -0.87 -28.31
CA ILE A 430 17.57 -2.04 -27.63
C ILE A 430 17.90 -3.09 -28.69
N GLY A 431 19.09 -3.67 -28.60
CA GLY A 431 19.50 -4.79 -29.42
C GLY A 431 20.05 -5.93 -28.57
N ARG A 432 19.74 -7.17 -28.94
CA ARG A 432 20.31 -8.36 -28.32
C ARG A 432 20.68 -9.38 -29.39
N LEU A 433 21.84 -10.01 -29.25
CA LEU A 433 22.28 -11.14 -30.05
C LEU A 433 22.72 -12.26 -29.10
N ASN A 434 22.11 -13.42 -29.24
CA ASN A 434 22.55 -14.63 -28.56
C ASN A 434 23.02 -15.65 -29.59
N TYR A 435 24.10 -16.33 -29.25
CA TYR A 435 24.66 -17.43 -29.99
C TYR A 435 24.92 -18.60 -29.05
N ASP A 436 24.39 -19.75 -29.42
CA ASP A 436 24.62 -21.03 -28.75
C ASP A 436 25.21 -22.01 -29.75
N PHE A 437 26.31 -22.66 -29.35
CA PHE A 437 26.87 -23.80 -30.06
C PHE A 437 26.70 -25.08 -29.24
N LYS A 438 25.83 -25.98 -29.73
CA LYS A 438 25.51 -27.30 -29.16
C LYS A 438 25.14 -27.27 -27.67
N GLY A 439 24.57 -26.18 -27.16
CA GLY A 439 24.26 -26.04 -25.73
C GLY A 439 25.47 -25.96 -24.81
N LYS A 440 26.70 -25.84 -25.34
CA LYS A 440 27.95 -25.85 -24.55
C LYS A 440 28.61 -24.49 -24.49
N TYR A 441 28.59 -23.76 -25.59
CA TYR A 441 29.23 -22.45 -25.69
C TYR A 441 28.15 -21.41 -25.93
N LEU A 442 27.99 -20.51 -24.96
CA LEU A 442 26.97 -19.48 -24.95
C LEU A 442 27.66 -18.13 -25.04
N ALA A 443 27.25 -17.30 -25.99
CA ALA A 443 27.66 -15.91 -26.09
C ALA A 443 26.42 -15.04 -26.20
N GLU A 444 26.35 -14.02 -25.36
CA GLU A 444 25.29 -13.01 -25.38
C GLU A 444 25.94 -11.63 -25.51
N PHE A 445 25.43 -10.85 -26.46
CA PHE A 445 25.76 -9.44 -26.62
C PHE A 445 24.47 -8.64 -26.59
N SER A 446 24.45 -7.58 -25.79
CA SER A 446 23.31 -6.68 -25.70
C SER A 446 23.78 -5.24 -25.69
N PHE A 447 23.05 -4.37 -26.37
CA PHE A 447 23.22 -2.93 -26.26
C PHE A 447 21.86 -2.27 -26.05
N ARG A 448 21.88 -1.14 -25.36
CA ARG A 448 20.72 -0.28 -25.15
C ARG A 448 21.18 1.16 -25.22
N ARG A 449 20.38 2.01 -25.87
CA ARG A 449 20.59 3.45 -25.93
C ARG A 449 19.30 4.15 -25.51
N ASP A 450 19.35 4.90 -24.44
CA ASP A 450 18.19 5.47 -23.75
C ASP A 450 18.17 7.00 -23.86
N GLY A 451 17.06 7.54 -24.37
CA GLY A 451 16.71 8.95 -24.39
C GLY A 451 15.76 9.31 -23.26
N SER A 452 15.98 10.43 -22.55
CA SER A 452 15.06 10.89 -21.49
C SER A 452 14.84 12.41 -21.52
N ASN A 453 13.58 12.83 -21.30
CA ASN A 453 13.20 14.24 -21.23
C ASN A 453 13.73 14.98 -19.99
N LYS A 454 14.32 14.25 -19.02
CA LYS A 454 14.95 14.85 -17.83
C LYS A 454 16.30 15.48 -18.10
N PHE A 455 16.95 15.11 -19.21
CA PHE A 455 18.26 15.63 -19.58
C PHE A 455 18.13 16.76 -20.60
N LYS A 456 19.17 17.59 -20.66
CA LYS A 456 19.24 18.75 -21.54
C LYS A 456 19.03 18.33 -23.00
N PRO A 457 18.17 19.03 -23.76
CA PRO A 457 17.95 18.77 -25.19
C PRO A 457 19.25 18.64 -25.99
N GLY A 458 19.35 17.61 -26.84
CA GLY A 458 20.52 17.35 -27.68
C GLY A 458 21.20 16.00 -27.39
N ALA A 459 22.52 15.95 -27.60
CA ALA A 459 23.30 14.72 -27.44
C ALA A 459 23.28 14.17 -26.00
N GLU A 460 23.20 15.06 -25.01
CA GLU A 460 23.13 14.73 -23.58
C GLU A 460 21.84 14.01 -23.18
N GLN A 461 20.80 13.99 -24.04
CA GLN A 461 19.58 13.24 -23.76
C GLN A 461 19.76 11.73 -23.86
N TRP A 462 20.77 11.29 -24.60
CA TRP A 462 20.98 9.89 -24.98
C TRP A 462 22.18 9.30 -24.25
N GLY A 463 21.96 8.22 -23.51
CA GLY A 463 22.99 7.46 -22.78
C GLY A 463 23.04 6.00 -23.18
#